data_AF-A0A956LFR7-F1
#
_entry.id   AF-A0A956LFR7-F1
#
_cell.length_a   1.000
_cell.length_b   1.000
_cell.length_c   1.000
_cell.angle_alpha   90.00
_cell.angle_beta   90.00
_cell.angle_gamma   90.00
#
_symmetry.space_group_name_H-M   'P 1'
#
loop_
_entity.id
_entity.type
_entity.pdbx_description
1 polymer ?
#
loop_
_entity_poly.entity_id
_entity_poly.type
_entity_poly.pdbx_seq_one_letter_code
_entity_poly.pdbx_strand_id
1 'polypeptide(L)'
;GVNGCGFEAPLEAAYLALQRATTPDEENYGFLRREADLLVVLVTDEVDCSYVPNQDSIFVDPDPNWSWEPGASSATSAVCWNAGVQCDGDEPGPYTSCYAVNRDLFGDVGAGPALSVLHHLDRYSEQLQTIIGDKQQYGASVHFTALAGVPEGYADGQSEIAYLDDPDPAQQISFGIGPGCVDGLGGRGLPPVRIRELHDAVGGPQLDSICLASYDGAFTKMLGEVISGL
;
A
#
# COMPACT_ATOMS: atom_id res chain seq x y z
N GLY A 1 1.68 7.02 -11.76
CA GLY A 1 0.95 7.16 -13.06
C GLY A 1 1.83 7.78 -14.15
N VAL A 2 1.59 7.57 -15.46
CA VAL A 2 2.58 7.84 -16.57
C VAL A 2 3.07 9.30 -16.71
N ASN A 3 2.43 10.26 -16.05
CA ASN A 3 2.91 11.63 -15.78
C ASN A 3 2.49 12.10 -14.36
N GLY A 4 2.23 11.15 -13.47
CA GLY A 4 1.89 11.42 -12.07
C GLY A 4 3.12 11.86 -11.29
N CYS A 5 2.89 12.28 -10.05
CA CYS A 5 3.98 12.43 -9.09
C CYS A 5 4.77 11.11 -9.01
N GLY A 6 6.10 11.16 -8.90
CA GLY A 6 6.96 9.98 -8.73
C GLY A 6 6.82 9.31 -7.36
N PHE A 7 5.62 9.40 -6.79
CA PHE A 7 5.21 8.95 -5.46
C PHE A 7 3.85 8.30 -5.64
N GLU A 8 3.82 6.98 -5.74
CA GLU A 8 2.61 6.23 -6.04
C GLU A 8 1.68 6.19 -4.82
N ALA A 9 0.40 6.53 -5.01
CA ALA A 9 -0.59 6.63 -3.93
C ALA A 9 -1.77 5.65 -4.16
N PRO A 10 -1.52 4.33 -4.19
CA PRO A 10 -2.55 3.34 -4.49
C PRO A 10 -3.71 3.35 -3.50
N LEU A 11 -3.48 3.64 -2.21
CA LEU A 11 -4.56 3.68 -1.22
C LEU A 11 -5.49 4.87 -1.42
N GLU A 12 -4.96 6.08 -1.61
CA GLU A 12 -5.79 7.26 -1.86
C GLU A 12 -6.46 7.18 -3.24
N ALA A 13 -5.81 6.56 -4.24
CA ALA A 13 -6.45 6.30 -5.54
C ALA A 13 -7.69 5.42 -5.39
N ALA A 14 -7.60 4.32 -4.63
CA ALA A 14 -8.74 3.46 -4.34
C ALA A 14 -9.82 4.18 -3.51
N TYR A 15 -9.40 4.92 -2.47
CA TYR A 15 -10.30 5.71 -1.64
C TYR A 15 -11.13 6.70 -2.44
N LEU A 16 -10.49 7.48 -3.30
CA LEU A 16 -11.14 8.49 -4.14
C LEU A 16 -12.06 7.83 -5.18
N ALA A 17 -11.65 6.70 -5.77
CA ALA A 17 -12.49 5.96 -6.70
C ALA A 17 -13.80 5.50 -6.03
N LEU A 18 -13.72 4.92 -4.83
CA LEU A 18 -14.88 4.48 -4.05
C LEU A 18 -15.72 5.68 -3.56
N GLN A 19 -15.08 6.76 -3.10
CA GLN A 19 -15.78 7.96 -2.66
C GLN A 19 -16.61 8.56 -3.80
N ARG A 20 -16.00 8.75 -4.96
CA ARG A 20 -16.69 9.31 -6.14
C ARG A 20 -17.83 8.40 -6.61
N ALA A 21 -17.67 7.08 -6.48
CA ALA A 21 -18.73 6.12 -6.82
C ALA A 21 -19.99 6.25 -5.95
N THR A 22 -19.88 6.87 -4.77
CA THR A 22 -21.00 7.17 -3.85
C THR A 22 -21.45 8.63 -3.86
N THR A 23 -20.71 9.53 -4.53
CA THR A 23 -20.95 10.97 -4.49
C THR A 23 -21.89 11.38 -5.62
N PRO A 24 -23.07 11.97 -5.33
CA PRO A 24 -23.93 12.52 -6.38
C PRO A 24 -23.15 13.50 -7.26
N ASP A 25 -23.47 13.54 -8.56
CA ASP A 25 -22.84 14.39 -9.57
C ASP A 25 -21.43 13.99 -10.06
N GLU A 26 -20.81 12.93 -9.52
CA GLU A 26 -19.59 12.33 -10.09
C GLU A 26 -19.92 11.36 -11.24
N GLU A 27 -19.04 11.26 -12.24
CA GLU A 27 -19.27 10.43 -13.44
C GLU A 27 -19.41 8.93 -13.14
N ASN A 28 -18.72 8.44 -12.10
CA ASN A 28 -18.77 7.06 -11.65
C ASN A 28 -19.83 6.80 -10.56
N TYR A 29 -20.68 7.79 -10.26
CA TYR A 29 -21.79 7.62 -9.31
C TYR A 29 -22.69 6.44 -9.71
N GLY A 30 -23.00 5.59 -8.73
CA GLY A 30 -23.85 4.41 -8.93
C GLY A 30 -23.11 3.15 -9.38
N PHE A 31 -21.78 3.21 -9.55
CA PHE A 31 -20.94 2.02 -9.73
C PHE A 31 -21.12 1.03 -8.56
N LEU A 32 -21.15 1.55 -7.33
CA LEU A 32 -21.37 0.76 -6.11
C LEU A 32 -22.85 0.40 -5.94
N ARG A 33 -23.28 -0.67 -6.62
CA ARG A 33 -24.61 -1.25 -6.44
C ARG A 33 -24.65 -2.08 -5.14
N ARG A 34 -25.72 -1.92 -4.37
CA ARG A 34 -25.88 -2.55 -3.04
C ARG A 34 -25.93 -4.10 -3.09
N GLU A 35 -26.54 -4.66 -4.13
CA GLU A 35 -26.71 -6.11 -4.33
C GLU A 35 -25.59 -6.76 -5.16
N ALA A 36 -24.52 -6.02 -5.48
CA ALA A 36 -23.41 -6.53 -6.28
C ALA A 36 -22.15 -6.64 -5.41
N ASP A 37 -21.40 -7.72 -5.58
CA ASP A 37 -20.10 -7.85 -4.95
C ASP A 37 -19.15 -6.76 -5.46
N LEU A 38 -18.24 -6.34 -4.59
CA LEU A 38 -17.18 -5.40 -4.91
C LEU A 38 -15.83 -6.08 -4.76
N LEU A 39 -15.07 -6.13 -5.84
CA LEU A 39 -13.66 -6.52 -5.83
C LEU A 39 -12.80 -5.28 -6.04
N VAL A 40 -11.93 -4.98 -5.07
CA VAL A 40 -10.89 -3.95 -5.16
C VAL A 40 -9.55 -4.67 -5.24
N VAL A 41 -8.85 -4.50 -6.36
CA VAL A 41 -7.52 -5.07 -6.59
C VAL A 41 -6.52 -3.94 -6.71
N LEU A 42 -5.54 -3.88 -5.82
CA LEU A 42 -4.37 -3.02 -6.00
C LEU A 42 -3.28 -3.80 -6.74
N VAL A 43 -2.64 -3.17 -7.70
CA VAL A 43 -1.51 -3.75 -8.44
C VAL A 43 -0.40 -2.73 -8.38
N THR A 44 0.66 -3.02 -7.61
CA THR A 44 1.74 -2.07 -7.35
C THR A 44 3.06 -2.79 -7.08
N ASP A 45 4.14 -2.23 -7.58
CA ASP A 45 5.52 -2.59 -7.24
C ASP A 45 6.14 -1.62 -6.22
N GLU A 46 5.48 -0.51 -5.90
CA GLU A 46 5.93 0.47 -4.92
C GLU A 46 5.09 0.49 -3.63
N VAL A 47 5.63 1.18 -2.62
CA VAL A 47 4.99 1.46 -1.33
C VAL A 47 3.89 2.51 -1.48
N ASP A 48 2.94 2.54 -0.54
CA ASP A 48 1.90 3.58 -0.54
C ASP A 48 2.43 4.93 -0.08
N CYS A 49 2.31 5.93 -0.95
CA CYS A 49 2.67 7.32 -0.71
C CYS A 49 1.45 8.26 -0.69
N SER A 50 0.35 7.79 -0.14
CA SER A 50 -0.88 8.57 -0.02
C SER A 50 -0.73 9.71 0.99
N TYR A 51 -0.10 10.81 0.57
CA TYR A 51 0.29 11.92 1.42
C TYR A 51 -0.86 12.88 1.72
N VAL A 52 -0.81 13.50 2.89
CA VAL A 52 -1.73 14.58 3.27
C VAL A 52 -1.32 15.85 2.50
N PRO A 53 -2.21 16.48 1.70
CA PRO A 53 -1.83 17.57 0.80
C PRO A 53 -1.09 18.77 1.43
N ASN A 54 -1.31 19.05 2.72
CA ASN A 54 -0.66 20.16 3.43
C ASN A 54 0.69 19.79 4.06
N GLN A 55 1.17 18.55 3.84
CA GLN A 55 2.43 18.02 4.36
C GLN A 55 3.42 17.73 3.21
N ASP A 56 3.25 18.40 2.08
CA ASP A 56 3.98 18.14 0.84
C ASP A 56 5.42 18.68 0.83
N SER A 57 5.78 19.53 1.81
CA SER A 57 7.12 20.09 1.94
C SER A 57 8.20 19.00 2.03
N ILE A 58 7.87 17.83 2.59
CA ILE A 58 8.80 16.70 2.71
C ILE A 58 9.23 16.11 1.36
N PHE A 59 8.52 16.42 0.27
CA PHE A 59 8.87 15.98 -1.09
C PHE A 59 9.70 17.00 -1.86
N VAL A 60 9.91 18.20 -1.32
CA VAL A 60 10.57 19.31 -2.04
C VAL A 60 11.66 20.00 -1.22
N ASP A 61 11.60 19.97 0.10
CA ASP A 61 12.54 20.65 0.99
C ASP A 61 13.64 19.68 1.48
N PRO A 62 14.93 19.96 1.22
CA PRO A 62 16.03 19.12 1.66
C PRO A 62 16.43 19.28 3.15
N ASP A 63 15.93 20.27 3.91
CA ASP A 63 16.44 20.52 5.28
C ASP A 63 15.38 21.01 6.31
N PRO A 64 15.25 20.36 7.50
CA PRO A 64 15.75 19.03 7.85
C PRO A 64 14.77 17.97 7.38
N ASN A 65 15.19 17.14 6.43
CA ASN A 65 14.33 16.09 5.90
C ASN A 65 14.79 14.70 6.35
N TRP A 66 14.42 14.34 7.57
CA TRP A 66 14.70 13.03 8.19
C TRP A 66 14.15 11.85 7.38
N SER A 67 13.19 12.07 6.48
CA SER A 67 12.61 11.00 5.67
C SER A 67 13.35 10.79 4.35
N TRP A 68 14.37 11.60 4.03
CA TRP A 68 15.22 11.38 2.86
C TRP A 68 16.31 10.38 3.19
N GLU A 69 16.60 9.50 2.23
CA GLU A 69 17.71 8.55 2.41
C GLU A 69 19.07 9.26 2.44
N PRO A 70 19.99 8.81 3.30
CA PRO A 70 21.35 9.32 3.31
C PRO A 70 21.99 9.27 1.92
N GLY A 71 22.41 10.42 1.40
CA GLY A 71 23.01 10.55 0.07
C GLY A 71 22.02 10.93 -1.04
N ALA A 72 20.72 11.03 -0.77
CA ALA A 72 19.76 11.61 -1.68
C ALA A 72 20.02 13.11 -1.91
N SER A 73 19.90 13.56 -3.16
CA SER A 73 20.03 14.99 -3.54
C SER A 73 18.68 15.67 -3.83
N SER A 74 17.62 14.87 -3.84
CA SER A 74 16.22 15.26 -3.98
C SER A 74 15.36 14.18 -3.31
N ALA A 75 14.10 14.47 -3.02
CA ALA A 75 13.16 13.45 -2.56
C ALA A 75 13.07 12.28 -3.55
N THR A 76 13.01 11.07 -3.01
CA THR A 76 12.84 9.79 -3.71
C THR A 76 11.69 9.02 -3.07
N SER A 77 11.20 7.93 -3.68
CA SER A 77 10.13 7.08 -3.12
C SER A 77 10.42 6.60 -1.70
N ALA A 78 11.69 6.59 -1.28
CA ALA A 78 12.08 6.32 0.10
C ALA A 78 11.40 7.21 1.15
N VAL A 79 11.03 8.44 0.79
CA VAL A 79 10.25 9.34 1.66
C VAL A 79 8.97 8.66 2.15
N CYS A 80 8.32 7.89 1.29
CA CYS A 80 7.06 7.22 1.59
C CYS A 80 7.27 6.03 2.54
N TRP A 81 8.37 5.28 2.36
CA TRP A 81 8.79 4.23 3.30
C TRP A 81 9.09 4.83 4.68
N ASN A 82 9.98 5.82 4.72
CA ASN A 82 10.45 6.45 5.96
C ASN A 82 9.31 7.13 6.72
N ALA A 83 8.37 7.75 6.00
CA ALA A 83 7.21 8.39 6.61
C ALA A 83 6.13 7.42 7.10
N GLY A 84 6.02 6.27 6.45
CA GLY A 84 4.92 5.35 6.62
C GLY A 84 5.23 4.09 7.40
N VAL A 85 6.51 3.76 7.62
CA VAL A 85 6.95 2.48 8.16
C VAL A 85 7.96 2.67 9.30
N GLN A 86 7.85 1.80 10.29
CA GLN A 86 8.85 1.61 11.32
C GLN A 86 9.24 0.13 11.36
N CYS A 87 10.54 -0.12 11.46
CA CYS A 87 11.09 -1.46 11.58
C CYS A 87 11.80 -1.64 12.91
N ASP A 88 11.66 -2.81 13.52
CA ASP A 88 12.44 -3.25 14.67
C ASP A 88 13.57 -4.18 14.21
N GLY A 89 14.72 -4.14 14.89
CA GLY A 89 15.90 -4.94 14.56
C GLY A 89 17.16 -4.09 14.39
N ASP A 90 18.28 -4.73 14.09
CA ASP A 90 19.55 -4.05 13.84
C ASP A 90 19.71 -3.71 12.34
N GLU A 91 20.20 -2.52 12.03
CA GLU A 91 20.57 -2.10 10.66
C GLU A 91 21.88 -2.78 10.21
N PRO A 92 22.03 -3.13 8.91
CA PRO A 92 21.13 -2.89 7.76
C PRO A 92 20.08 -4.01 7.56
N GLY A 93 19.67 -4.69 8.63
CA GLY A 93 18.78 -5.84 8.63
C GLY A 93 19.51 -7.19 8.76
N PRO A 94 18.76 -8.30 8.80
CA PRO A 94 17.30 -8.35 8.62
C PRO A 94 16.55 -7.74 9.81
N TYR A 95 15.56 -6.92 9.51
CA TYR A 95 14.63 -6.42 10.51
C TYR A 95 13.72 -7.56 11.00
N THR A 96 13.39 -7.56 12.29
CA THR A 96 12.51 -8.58 12.87
C THR A 96 11.04 -8.37 12.51
N SER A 97 10.66 -7.10 12.33
CA SER A 97 9.28 -6.69 12.05
C SER A 97 9.31 -5.30 11.44
N CYS A 98 8.41 -5.06 10.49
CA CYS A 98 8.08 -3.71 10.01
C CYS A 98 6.56 -3.52 10.05
N TYR A 99 6.13 -2.36 10.51
CA TYR A 99 4.72 -2.00 10.71
C TYR A 99 4.45 -0.55 10.31
N ALA A 100 3.20 -0.25 9.99
CA ALA A 100 2.80 1.09 9.60
C ALA A 100 2.84 2.05 10.80
N VAL A 101 3.31 3.26 10.55
CA VAL A 101 3.30 4.36 11.51
C VAL A 101 2.82 5.64 10.83
N ASN A 102 2.44 6.60 11.67
CA ASN A 102 2.05 7.93 11.23
C ASN A 102 3.06 8.94 11.79
N ARG A 103 4.00 9.37 10.95
CA ARG A 103 4.99 10.40 11.28
C ARG A 103 4.53 11.79 10.84
N ASP A 104 4.85 12.82 11.61
CA ASP A 104 4.71 14.22 11.18
C ASP A 104 5.93 14.70 10.38
N LEU A 105 5.95 15.99 10.01
CA LEU A 105 7.07 16.62 9.30
C LEU A 105 8.39 16.63 10.09
N PHE A 106 8.37 16.39 11.39
CA PHE A 106 9.58 16.33 12.24
C PHE A 106 10.06 14.89 12.48
N GLY A 107 9.32 13.89 12.01
CA GLY A 107 9.66 12.47 12.12
C GLY A 107 9.11 11.80 13.36
N ASP A 108 8.33 12.53 14.17
CA ASP A 108 7.75 12.02 15.39
C ASP A 108 6.58 11.09 15.07
N VAL A 109 6.62 9.88 15.64
CA VAL A 109 5.56 8.88 15.49
C VAL A 109 4.35 9.25 16.35
N GLY A 110 3.14 8.97 15.84
CA GLY A 110 1.89 9.20 16.56
C GLY A 110 1.25 10.55 16.21
N ALA A 111 1.66 11.15 15.10
CA ALA A 111 1.05 12.35 14.56
C ALA A 111 -0.45 12.13 14.29
N GLY A 112 -1.28 13.14 14.58
CA GLY A 112 -2.71 13.09 14.27
C GLY A 112 -2.98 13.23 12.76
N PRO A 113 -4.18 12.86 12.27
CA PRO A 113 -4.47 12.75 10.83
C PRO A 113 -4.17 13.98 9.97
N ALA A 114 -4.27 15.19 10.54
CA ALA A 114 -3.99 16.44 9.83
C ALA A 114 -2.49 16.82 9.80
N LEU A 115 -1.70 16.22 10.70
CA LEU A 115 -0.28 16.53 10.90
C LEU A 115 0.64 15.43 10.35
N SER A 116 0.11 14.24 10.07
CA SER A 116 0.87 13.14 9.50
C SER A 116 1.21 13.36 8.03
N VAL A 117 2.42 12.97 7.62
CA VAL A 117 2.88 13.03 6.23
C VAL A 117 1.98 12.20 5.32
N LEU A 118 1.70 10.95 5.72
CA LEU A 118 0.78 10.07 5.02
C LEU A 118 -0.58 10.03 5.71
N HIS A 119 -1.65 9.90 4.93
CA HIS A 119 -2.99 9.64 5.47
C HIS A 119 -2.97 8.40 6.37
N HIS A 120 -3.68 8.45 7.50
CA HIS A 120 -3.79 7.31 8.40
C HIS A 120 -4.51 6.14 7.72
N LEU A 121 -4.12 4.90 8.04
CA LEU A 121 -4.79 3.71 7.48
C LEU A 121 -6.27 3.62 7.87
N ASP A 122 -6.65 4.16 9.03
CA ASP A 122 -8.04 4.19 9.51
C ASP A 122 -8.98 4.88 8.52
N ARG A 123 -8.51 5.90 7.79
CA ARG A 123 -9.28 6.55 6.71
C ARG A 123 -9.77 5.55 5.67
N TYR A 124 -8.93 4.59 5.31
CA TYR A 124 -9.21 3.60 4.28
C TYR A 124 -10.01 2.42 4.85
N SER A 125 -9.61 1.94 6.02
CA SER A 125 -10.29 0.81 6.66
C SER A 125 -11.71 1.17 7.07
N GLU A 126 -11.96 2.38 7.60
CA GLU A 126 -13.31 2.85 7.95
C GLU A 126 -14.21 2.97 6.71
N GLN A 127 -13.69 3.46 5.58
CA GLN A 127 -14.45 3.55 4.34
C GLN A 127 -14.82 2.15 3.83
N LEU A 128 -13.84 1.23 3.76
CA LEU A 128 -14.07 -0.14 3.32
C LEU A 128 -15.04 -0.88 4.25
N GLN A 129 -14.88 -0.74 5.57
CA GLN A 129 -15.78 -1.33 6.57
C GLN A 129 -17.21 -0.78 6.45
N THR A 130 -17.36 0.50 6.14
CA THR A 130 -18.69 1.09 5.86
C THR A 130 -19.33 0.43 4.63
N ILE A 131 -18.56 0.26 3.55
CA ILE A 131 -19.04 -0.38 2.31
C ILE A 131 -19.34 -1.87 2.53
N ILE A 132 -18.49 -2.58 3.28
CA ILE A 132 -18.70 -3.98 3.70
C ILE A 132 -20.03 -4.10 4.44
N GLY A 133 -20.23 -3.27 5.46
CA GLY A 133 -21.43 -3.31 6.29
C GLY A 133 -22.72 -3.00 5.52
N ASP A 134 -22.69 -2.10 4.54
CA ASP A 134 -23.84 -1.82 3.67
C ASP A 134 -24.16 -3.01 2.76
N LYS A 135 -23.16 -3.54 2.05
CA LYS A 135 -23.35 -4.65 1.10
C LYS A 135 -23.81 -5.95 1.76
N GLN A 136 -23.30 -6.25 2.96
CA GLN A 136 -23.71 -7.42 3.72
C GLN A 136 -25.22 -7.40 4.06
N GLN A 137 -25.84 -6.23 4.22
CA GLN A 137 -27.29 -6.12 4.44
C GLN A 137 -28.11 -6.60 3.25
N TYR A 138 -27.51 -6.64 2.06
CA TYR A 138 -28.13 -7.06 0.81
C TYR A 138 -27.58 -8.40 0.31
N GLY A 139 -26.80 -9.12 1.12
CA GLY A 139 -26.21 -10.41 0.76
C GLY A 139 -25.06 -10.33 -0.24
N ALA A 140 -24.47 -9.15 -0.43
CA ALA A 140 -23.28 -8.96 -1.27
C ALA A 140 -22.01 -8.86 -0.42
N SER A 141 -20.86 -9.17 -1.02
CA SER A 141 -19.55 -9.14 -0.37
C SER A 141 -18.65 -8.01 -0.87
N VAL A 142 -17.58 -7.75 -0.12
CA VAL A 142 -16.47 -6.89 -0.54
C VAL A 142 -15.18 -7.66 -0.34
N HIS A 143 -14.33 -7.63 -1.36
CA HIS A 143 -13.01 -8.24 -1.33
C HIS A 143 -11.98 -7.16 -1.66
N PHE A 144 -11.07 -6.90 -0.72
CA PHE A 144 -9.91 -6.04 -0.93
C PHE A 144 -8.66 -6.91 -0.99
N THR A 145 -7.96 -6.88 -2.12
CA THR A 145 -6.81 -7.73 -2.41
C THR A 145 -5.73 -6.92 -3.13
N ALA A 146 -4.49 -7.44 -3.17
CA ALA A 146 -3.42 -6.81 -3.91
C ALA A 146 -2.43 -7.81 -4.52
N LEU A 147 -1.90 -7.42 -5.68
CA LEU A 147 -0.64 -7.90 -6.24
C LEU A 147 0.43 -6.88 -5.84
N ALA A 148 1.31 -7.25 -4.90
CA ALA A 148 2.25 -6.33 -4.28
C ALA A 148 3.63 -6.97 -4.08
N GLY A 149 4.60 -6.23 -3.55
CA GLY A 149 5.98 -6.70 -3.34
C GLY A 149 6.15 -7.71 -2.19
N VAL A 150 5.42 -8.81 -2.25
CA VAL A 150 5.58 -9.99 -1.38
C VAL A 150 6.23 -11.13 -2.17
N PRO A 151 6.96 -12.06 -1.53
CA PRO A 151 7.58 -13.18 -2.24
C PRO A 151 6.54 -14.15 -2.82
N GLU A 152 6.93 -14.93 -3.83
CA GLU A 152 6.12 -16.05 -4.32
C GLU A 152 5.82 -17.04 -3.18
N GLY A 153 4.58 -17.52 -3.08
CA GLY A 153 4.14 -18.41 -2.00
C GLY A 153 3.76 -17.69 -0.70
N TYR A 154 3.84 -16.35 -0.64
CA TYR A 154 3.39 -15.56 0.53
C TYR A 154 1.91 -15.82 0.88
N ALA A 155 1.02 -15.75 -0.11
CA ALA A 155 -0.41 -16.00 0.06
C ALA A 155 -0.73 -17.39 0.64
N ASP A 156 0.14 -18.37 0.40
CA ASP A 156 -0.04 -19.75 0.85
C ASP A 156 0.77 -20.04 2.15
N GLY A 157 1.37 -19.02 2.78
CA GLY A 157 2.18 -19.14 3.99
C GLY A 157 3.50 -19.90 3.78
N GLN A 158 3.97 -20.03 2.54
CA GLN A 158 5.19 -20.75 2.19
C GLN A 158 6.44 -19.87 2.24
N SER A 159 6.27 -18.55 2.29
CA SER A 159 7.36 -17.58 2.31
C SER A 159 6.93 -16.34 3.08
N GLU A 160 7.90 -15.69 3.72
CA GLU A 160 7.71 -14.48 4.50
C GLU A 160 8.45 -13.32 3.84
N ILE A 161 7.93 -12.11 4.03
CA ILE A 161 8.57 -10.90 3.52
C ILE A 161 9.91 -10.71 4.26
N ALA A 162 11.00 -10.62 3.51
CA ALA A 162 12.29 -10.22 4.06
C ALA A 162 12.38 -8.69 4.08
N TYR A 163 12.60 -8.13 5.26
CA TYR A 163 12.85 -6.70 5.44
C TYR A 163 14.34 -6.50 5.67
N LEU A 164 15.02 -5.86 4.72
CA LEU A 164 16.46 -5.58 4.76
C LEU A 164 16.77 -4.42 3.80
N ASP A 165 17.84 -3.68 4.07
CA ASP A 165 18.33 -2.67 3.14
C ASP A 165 18.87 -3.31 1.86
N ASP A 166 18.81 -2.57 0.76
CA ASP A 166 19.40 -3.01 -0.50
C ASP A 166 20.92 -2.79 -0.49
N PRO A 167 21.73 -3.81 -0.87
CA PRO A 167 23.18 -3.63 -0.97
C PRO A 167 23.58 -2.70 -2.14
N ASP A 168 22.70 -2.43 -3.10
CA ASP A 168 22.90 -1.40 -4.13
C ASP A 168 22.52 -0.02 -3.57
N PRO A 169 23.49 0.90 -3.36
CA PRO A 169 23.20 2.22 -2.82
C PRO A 169 22.23 3.03 -3.66
N ALA A 170 22.20 2.83 -4.99
CA ALA A 170 21.27 3.57 -5.85
C ALA A 170 19.82 3.12 -5.61
N GLN A 171 19.61 1.83 -5.38
CA GLN A 171 18.30 1.28 -5.02
C GLN A 171 17.88 1.75 -3.63
N GLN A 172 18.79 1.63 -2.65
CA GLN A 172 18.51 2.05 -1.27
C GLN A 172 18.13 3.52 -1.23
N ILE A 173 18.91 4.40 -1.87
CA ILE A 173 18.61 5.85 -1.95
C ILE A 173 17.25 6.10 -2.60
N SER A 174 16.85 5.29 -3.59
CA SER A 174 15.60 5.48 -4.32
C SER A 174 14.37 5.08 -3.50
N PHE A 175 14.47 4.04 -2.67
CA PHE A 175 13.30 3.37 -2.10
C PHE A 175 13.31 3.19 -0.57
N GLY A 176 14.46 3.38 0.09
CA GLY A 176 14.62 3.29 1.55
C GLY A 176 14.56 1.89 2.13
N ILE A 177 14.41 0.88 1.27
CA ILE A 177 14.39 -0.53 1.64
C ILE A 177 14.72 -1.39 0.43
N GLY A 178 15.26 -2.58 0.67
CA GLY A 178 15.38 -3.63 -0.32
C GLY A 178 14.03 -4.21 -0.77
N PRO A 179 14.02 -4.94 -1.89
CA PRO A 179 12.79 -5.49 -2.44
C PRO A 179 12.23 -6.63 -1.59
N GLY A 180 10.91 -6.70 -1.46
CA GLY A 180 10.21 -7.84 -0.87
C GLY A 180 10.03 -8.99 -1.87
N CYS A 181 10.13 -8.71 -3.18
CA CYS A 181 10.25 -9.73 -4.22
C CYS A 181 11.06 -9.25 -5.42
N VAL A 182 11.61 -10.21 -6.18
CA VAL A 182 12.30 -9.97 -7.45
C VAL A 182 11.84 -11.01 -8.47
N ASP A 183 11.47 -10.58 -9.68
CA ASP A 183 11.06 -11.48 -10.76
C ASP A 183 12.26 -12.06 -11.54
N GLY A 184 11.99 -13.00 -12.45
CA GLY A 184 13.03 -13.64 -13.27
C GLY A 184 13.73 -12.74 -14.30
N LEU A 185 13.24 -11.52 -14.51
CA LEU A 185 13.79 -10.50 -15.40
C LEU A 185 14.49 -9.36 -14.64
N GLY A 186 14.47 -9.39 -13.31
CA GLY A 186 15.05 -8.36 -12.44
C GLY A 186 14.09 -7.23 -12.08
N GLY A 187 12.80 -7.33 -12.42
CA GLY A 187 11.75 -6.49 -11.87
C GLY A 187 11.62 -6.70 -10.36
N ARG A 188 11.29 -5.64 -9.61
CA ARG A 188 11.33 -5.64 -8.16
C ARG A 188 10.03 -5.09 -7.60
N GLY A 189 9.52 -5.69 -6.52
CA GLY A 189 8.42 -5.16 -5.75
C GLY A 189 8.86 -4.82 -4.33
N LEU A 190 8.52 -3.62 -3.84
CA LEU A 190 8.84 -3.17 -2.49
C LEU A 190 7.91 -3.79 -1.44
N PRO A 191 8.39 -4.04 -0.21
CA PRO A 191 7.58 -4.60 0.87
C PRO A 191 6.33 -3.74 1.16
N PRO A 192 5.10 -4.26 1.01
CA PRO A 192 3.90 -3.44 1.00
C PRO A 192 3.28 -3.25 2.39
N VAL A 193 4.06 -2.84 3.39
CA VAL A 193 3.67 -2.83 4.82
C VAL A 193 2.29 -2.21 5.06
N ARG A 194 2.07 -0.99 4.55
CA ARG A 194 0.81 -0.24 4.72
C ARG A 194 -0.38 -0.90 4.02
N ILE A 195 -0.17 -1.44 2.82
CA ILE A 195 -1.20 -2.14 2.04
C ILE A 195 -1.56 -3.46 2.73
N ARG A 196 -0.55 -4.21 3.21
CA ARG A 196 -0.73 -5.45 3.99
C ARG A 196 -1.54 -5.18 5.25
N GLU A 197 -1.21 -4.14 6.02
CA GLU A 197 -1.96 -3.83 7.25
C GLU A 197 -3.40 -3.39 6.97
N LEU A 198 -3.64 -2.60 5.92
CA LEU A 198 -5.01 -2.31 5.50
C LEU A 198 -5.76 -3.58 5.09
N HIS A 199 -5.11 -4.44 4.29
CA HIS A 199 -5.65 -5.74 3.87
C HIS A 199 -6.07 -6.57 5.07
N ASP A 200 -5.21 -6.71 6.07
CA ASP A 200 -5.48 -7.49 7.27
C ASP A 200 -6.61 -6.85 8.11
N ALA A 201 -6.64 -5.51 8.22
CA ALA A 201 -7.66 -4.77 8.97
C ALA A 201 -9.08 -4.92 8.39
N VAL A 202 -9.21 -5.16 7.08
CA VAL A 202 -10.50 -5.36 6.42
C VAL A 202 -10.83 -6.84 6.16
N GLY A 203 -9.98 -7.76 6.63
CA GLY A 203 -10.16 -9.19 6.40
C GLY A 203 -10.02 -9.57 4.94
N GLY A 204 -9.08 -8.93 4.22
CA GLY A 204 -8.80 -9.21 2.83
C GLY A 204 -8.46 -10.70 2.61
N PRO A 205 -8.91 -11.30 1.49
CA PRO A 205 -8.77 -12.74 1.28
C PRO A 205 -7.35 -13.15 0.89
N GLN A 206 -6.59 -12.27 0.23
CA GLN A 206 -5.32 -12.63 -0.38
C GLN A 206 -4.42 -11.41 -0.68
N LEU A 207 -3.12 -11.59 -0.43
CA LEU A 207 -2.04 -10.72 -0.88
C LEU A 207 -1.04 -11.56 -1.68
N ASP A 208 -0.96 -11.34 -2.99
CA ASP A 208 -0.10 -12.10 -3.90
C ASP A 208 1.10 -11.29 -4.37
N SER A 209 2.11 -11.99 -4.89
CA SER A 209 3.32 -11.37 -5.42
C SER A 209 3.07 -10.69 -6.77
N ILE A 210 3.51 -9.44 -6.90
CA ILE A 210 3.61 -8.74 -8.19
C ILE A 210 4.72 -9.32 -9.06
N CYS A 211 5.68 -10.04 -8.47
CA CYS A 211 6.82 -10.64 -9.17
C CYS A 211 6.53 -11.99 -9.82
N LEU A 212 5.28 -12.45 -9.84
CA LEU A 212 4.88 -13.69 -10.51
C LEU A 212 5.07 -13.56 -12.03
N ALA A 213 5.49 -14.67 -12.67
CA ALA A 213 5.57 -14.75 -14.13
C ALA A 213 4.19 -14.70 -14.82
N SER A 214 3.12 -15.05 -14.09
CA SER A 214 1.74 -14.89 -14.52
C SER A 214 0.85 -14.66 -13.29
N TYR A 215 -0.15 -13.78 -13.44
CA TYR A 215 -1.16 -13.52 -12.42
C TYR A 215 -2.41 -14.41 -12.54
N ASP A 216 -2.44 -15.34 -13.50
CA ASP A 216 -3.62 -16.20 -13.73
C ASP A 216 -4.03 -16.96 -12.46
N GLY A 217 -3.06 -17.49 -11.72
CA GLY A 217 -3.30 -18.18 -10.45
C GLY A 217 -3.86 -17.27 -9.36
N ALA A 218 -3.30 -16.07 -9.22
CA ALA A 218 -3.76 -15.06 -8.28
C ALA A 218 -5.20 -14.65 -8.58
N PHE A 219 -5.51 -14.29 -9.83
CA PHE A 219 -6.87 -13.92 -10.23
C PHE A 219 -7.86 -15.09 -10.14
N THR A 220 -7.43 -16.32 -10.43
CA THR A 220 -8.30 -17.50 -10.28
C THR A 220 -8.69 -17.71 -8.82
N LYS A 221 -7.75 -17.58 -7.87
CA LYS A 221 -8.03 -17.68 -6.44
C LYS A 221 -8.96 -16.54 -5.99
N MET A 222 -8.66 -15.29 -6.35
CA MET A 222 -9.49 -14.12 -6.03
C MET A 222 -10.92 -14.26 -6.54
N LEU A 223 -11.12 -14.71 -7.77
CA LEU A 223 -12.47 -14.93 -8.33
C LEU A 223 -13.17 -16.12 -7.69
N GLY A 224 -12.43 -17.15 -7.28
CA GLY A 224 -12.97 -18.28 -6.51
C GLY A 224 -13.59 -17.84 -5.18
N GLU A 225 -12.97 -16.89 -4.48
CA GLU A 225 -13.48 -16.30 -3.24
C GLU A 225 -14.78 -15.51 -3.47
N VAL A 226 -14.83 -14.69 -4.53
CA VAL A 226 -16.04 -13.93 -4.91
C VAL A 226 -17.20 -14.89 -5.20
N ILE A 227 -16.95 -15.97 -5.94
CA ILE A 227 -17.99 -16.94 -6.33
C ILE A 227 -18.43 -17.80 -5.15
N SER A 228 -17.54 -18.15 -4.22
CA SER A 228 -17.87 -19.00 -3.06
C SER A 228 -18.72 -18.27 -2.01
N GLY A 229 -18.85 -16.94 -2.11
CA GLY A 229 -19.75 -16.11 -1.30
C GLY A 229 -21.19 -16.01 -1.83
N LEU A 230 -21.46 -16.50 -3.05
CA LEU A 230 -22.79 -16.58 -3.68
C LEU A 230 -23.52 -17.90 -3.34
#